data_AF-A0A3S2F235-F1
#
_entry.id   AF-A0A3S2F235-F1
#
_cell.length_a   1.000
_cell.length_b   1.000
_cell.length_c   1.000
_cell.angle_alpha   90.00
_cell.angle_beta   90.00
_cell.angle_gamma   90.00
#
_symmetry.space_group_name_H-M   'P 1'
#
loop_
_entity.id
_entity.type
_entity.pdbx_description
1 polymer ?
#
loop_
_entity_poly.entity_id
_entity_poly.type
_entity_poly.pdbx_seq_one_letter_code
_entity_poly.pdbx_strand_id
1 'polypeptide(L)'
;MKVAGLRPFLIAVLAAAGLNGLTDRCALAGESELHSARLVGRFLATGTQATFEWPGTAIEVEFQGAWLDVVLDDTGRNSMVVDVDGAVSRLDLKKGEHTYRVVSDTVAARHAVRLVRRTEASFGATVLKDIRTDGSFLPPQPKTRSFLVIGDSISAGYGVEGKDAKCRFSADTEN
;
A
#
# COMPACT_ATOMS: atom_id res chain seq x y z
N MET A 1 -45.19 -77.43 -3.71
CA MET A 1 -46.52 -77.15 -3.12
C MET A 1 -46.35 -76.37 -1.82
N LYS A 2 -46.58 -75.06 -1.84
CA LYS A 2 -47.41 -74.35 -0.86
C LYS A 2 -47.62 -72.92 -1.36
N VAL A 3 -48.83 -72.44 -1.10
CA VAL A 3 -49.58 -71.40 -1.79
C VAL A 3 -49.80 -70.23 -0.81
N ALA A 4 -50.08 -69.06 -1.38
CA ALA A 4 -50.86 -67.94 -0.84
C ALA A 4 -50.19 -66.90 0.09
N GLY A 5 -50.56 -65.64 -0.17
CA GLY A 5 -50.44 -64.50 0.74
C GLY A 5 -50.77 -63.17 0.05
N LEU A 6 -51.95 -62.62 0.29
CA LEU A 6 -52.65 -61.57 -0.47
C LEU A 6 -52.57 -60.18 0.24
N ARG A 7 -52.11 -59.12 -0.48
CA ARG A 7 -52.47 -57.65 -0.39
C ARG A 7 -52.38 -56.94 1.01
N PRO A 8 -52.63 -55.62 1.21
CA PRO A 8 -52.65 -54.41 0.35
C PRO A 8 -51.89 -53.19 1.00
N PHE A 9 -52.04 -52.00 0.39
CA PHE A 9 -52.05 -50.65 0.98
C PHE A 9 -50.74 -49.84 1.20
N LEU A 10 -50.75 -48.66 0.58
CA LEU A 10 -50.68 -47.30 1.16
C LEU A 10 -49.55 -46.38 0.66
N ILE A 11 -50.04 -45.18 0.35
CA ILE A 11 -49.43 -43.95 -0.16
C ILE A 11 -48.47 -43.30 0.86
N ALA A 12 -47.39 -42.67 0.37
CA ALA A 12 -46.88 -41.34 0.77
C ALA A 12 -45.50 -41.11 0.10
N VAL A 13 -45.39 -40.27 -0.93
CA VAL A 13 -45.01 -38.85 -0.87
C VAL A 13 -43.64 -38.61 -0.21
N LEU A 14 -42.62 -38.23 -1.00
CA LEU A 14 -42.05 -36.87 -1.02
C LEU A 14 -40.94 -36.82 -2.10
N ALA A 15 -41.10 -35.95 -3.10
CA ALA A 15 -40.04 -35.65 -4.06
C ALA A 15 -38.96 -34.81 -3.36
N ALA A 16 -37.73 -35.32 -3.28
CA ALA A 16 -36.58 -34.53 -2.88
C ALA A 16 -36.19 -33.60 -4.03
N ALA A 17 -36.49 -32.30 -3.89
CA ALA A 17 -35.93 -31.27 -4.76
C ALA A 17 -34.42 -31.19 -4.49
N GLY A 18 -33.62 -31.47 -5.52
CA GLY A 18 -32.18 -31.33 -5.48
C GLY A 18 -31.79 -29.89 -5.19
N LEU A 19 -31.02 -29.67 -4.12
CA LEU A 19 -30.34 -28.41 -3.90
C LEU A 19 -29.28 -28.24 -5.00
N ASN A 20 -29.59 -27.39 -5.97
CA ASN A 20 -28.58 -26.81 -6.84
C ASN A 20 -27.65 -25.98 -5.97
N GLY A 21 -26.39 -26.44 -5.86
CA GLY A 21 -25.32 -25.71 -5.22
C GLY A 21 -25.16 -24.34 -5.87
N LEU A 22 -25.51 -23.30 -5.13
CA LEU A 22 -25.08 -21.94 -5.39
C LEU A 22 -23.56 -21.93 -5.22
N THR A 23 -22.82 -22.07 -6.32
CA THR A 23 -21.42 -21.66 -6.35
C THR A 23 -21.41 -20.16 -6.15
N ASP A 24 -21.18 -19.77 -4.91
CA ASP A 24 -20.87 -18.41 -4.49
C ASP A 24 -19.54 -18.04 -5.16
N ARG A 25 -19.63 -17.52 -6.40
CA ARG A 25 -18.50 -16.87 -7.05
C ARG A 25 -18.38 -15.50 -6.39
N CYS A 26 -17.80 -15.51 -5.19
CA CYS A 26 -17.08 -14.36 -4.69
C CYS A 26 -16.07 -14.00 -5.77
N ALA A 27 -16.38 -12.96 -6.54
CA ALA A 27 -15.51 -12.45 -7.57
C ALA A 27 -14.16 -12.19 -6.90
N LEU A 28 -13.11 -12.85 -7.38
CA LEU A 28 -11.74 -12.48 -7.05
C LEU A 28 -11.62 -10.99 -7.37
N ALA A 29 -11.59 -10.16 -6.33
CA ALA A 29 -11.11 -8.81 -6.45
C ALA A 29 -9.76 -8.92 -7.15
N GLY A 30 -9.62 -8.25 -8.30
CA GLY A 30 -8.37 -8.22 -9.03
C GLY A 30 -7.22 -7.94 -8.07
N GLU A 31 -6.12 -8.68 -8.23
CA GLU A 31 -4.92 -8.52 -7.43
C GLU A 31 -4.61 -7.03 -7.31
N SER A 32 -4.70 -6.47 -6.10
CA SER A 32 -4.42 -5.06 -5.88
C SER A 32 -2.96 -4.79 -6.30
N GLU A 33 -2.74 -3.85 -7.21
CA GLU A 33 -1.39 -3.42 -7.62
C GLU A 33 -0.52 -2.95 -6.43
N LEU A 34 -1.14 -2.63 -5.29
CA LEU A 34 -0.42 -2.33 -4.05
C LEU A 34 0.36 -3.53 -3.48
N HIS A 35 0.09 -4.78 -3.88
CA HIS A 35 0.89 -5.94 -3.44
C HIS A 35 2.37 -5.82 -3.85
N SER A 36 2.65 -5.06 -4.91
CA SER A 36 3.99 -4.81 -5.43
C SER A 36 4.82 -3.86 -4.57
N ALA A 37 4.20 -3.19 -3.60
CA ALA A 37 4.87 -2.33 -2.64
C ALA A 37 4.64 -2.81 -1.21
N ARG A 38 5.68 -2.75 -0.37
CA ARG A 38 5.49 -2.84 1.07
C ARG A 38 5.13 -1.46 1.62
N LEU A 39 3.95 -1.38 2.22
CA LEU A 39 3.46 -0.20 2.92
C LEU A 39 3.82 -0.31 4.41
N VAL A 40 4.74 0.54 4.88
CA VAL A 40 5.21 0.57 6.28
C VAL A 40 4.60 1.76 6.99
N GLY A 41 3.71 1.51 7.94
CA GLY A 41 3.04 2.56 8.70
C GLY A 41 1.54 2.31 8.75
N ARG A 42 0.77 3.37 8.97
CA ARG A 42 -0.70 3.31 9.00
C ARG A 42 -1.24 3.86 7.70
N PHE A 43 -1.80 2.97 6.89
CA PHE A 43 -2.46 3.31 5.63
C PHE A 43 -3.94 2.98 5.71
N LEU A 44 -4.76 3.86 5.15
CA LEU A 44 -6.14 3.54 4.80
C LEU A 44 -6.17 3.11 3.33
N ALA A 45 -6.22 1.80 3.08
CA ALA A 45 -6.33 1.26 1.73
C ALA A 45 -7.78 1.32 1.23
N THR A 46 -7.96 1.82 0.00
CA THR A 46 -9.26 1.88 -0.70
C THR A 46 -9.05 1.43 -2.15
N GLY A 47 -9.40 0.19 -2.45
CA GLY A 47 -9.15 -0.41 -3.76
C GLY A 47 -7.64 -0.50 -4.05
N THR A 48 -7.18 0.22 -5.08
CA THR A 48 -5.77 0.30 -5.49
C THR A 48 -5.04 1.50 -4.90
N GLN A 49 -5.70 2.32 -4.08
CA GLN A 49 -5.11 3.53 -3.51
C GLN A 49 -4.91 3.37 -2.00
N ALA A 50 -3.95 4.12 -1.45
CA ALA A 50 -3.69 4.10 -0.02
C ALA A 50 -3.40 5.50 0.51
N THR A 51 -4.15 5.93 1.52
CA THR A 51 -3.98 7.24 2.17
C THR A 51 -3.13 7.10 3.43
N PHE A 52 -2.21 8.02 3.65
CA PHE A 52 -1.33 8.07 4.82
C PHE A 52 -1.02 9.50 5.27
N GLU A 53 -0.67 9.66 6.55
CA GLU A 53 -0.47 10.97 7.16
C GLU A 53 0.68 11.04 8.17
N TRP A 54 1.16 9.92 8.69
CA TRP A 54 2.13 9.91 9.79
C TRP A 54 3.57 10.07 9.28
N PRO A 55 4.43 10.83 10.00
CA PRO A 55 5.84 10.91 9.69
C PRO A 55 6.49 9.53 9.87
N GLY A 56 7.53 9.23 9.10
CA GLY A 56 8.16 7.92 9.06
C GLY A 56 7.37 6.84 8.31
N THR A 57 6.15 7.13 7.84
CA THR A 57 5.42 6.22 6.94
C THR A 57 6.21 6.04 5.66
N ALA A 58 6.38 4.78 5.22
CA ALA A 58 7.19 4.47 4.06
C ALA A 58 6.48 3.59 3.02
N ILE A 59 6.84 3.81 1.77
CA ILE A 59 6.51 2.97 0.62
C ILE A 59 7.83 2.36 0.14
N GLU A 60 7.92 1.03 0.17
CA GLU A 60 9.09 0.28 -0.27
C GLU A 60 8.76 -0.52 -1.52
N VAL A 61 9.57 -0.37 -2.57
CA VAL A 61 9.41 -1.03 -3.86
C VAL A 61 10.73 -1.63 -4.28
N GLU A 62 10.73 -2.90 -4.67
CA GLU A 62 11.84 -3.47 -5.45
C GLU A 62 11.33 -3.76 -6.85
N PHE A 63 12.11 -3.45 -7.87
CA PHE A 63 11.72 -3.71 -9.26
C PHE A 63 12.95 -3.97 -10.13
N GLN A 64 12.72 -4.58 -11.29
CA GLN A 64 13.71 -4.70 -12.36
C GLN A 64 13.17 -3.98 -13.59
N GLY A 65 13.77 -2.84 -13.96
CA GLY A 65 13.31 -1.94 -15.02
C GLY A 65 14.29 -0.78 -15.18
N ALA A 66 14.04 0.14 -16.12
CA ALA A 66 14.87 1.33 -16.29
C ALA A 66 14.27 2.55 -15.59
N TRP A 67 12.97 2.55 -15.27
CA TRP A 67 12.37 3.65 -14.52
C TRP A 67 11.27 3.21 -13.56
N LEU A 68 11.02 4.07 -12.58
CA LEU A 68 9.91 3.95 -11.63
C LEU A 68 9.25 5.32 -11.47
N ASP A 69 7.94 5.34 -11.67
CA ASP A 69 7.05 6.46 -11.44
C ASP A 69 6.16 6.17 -10.23
N VAL A 70 6.05 7.13 -9.31
CA VAL A 70 5.11 7.08 -8.19
C VAL A 70 4.11 8.21 -8.36
N VAL A 71 2.82 7.89 -8.33
CA VAL A 71 1.75 8.88 -8.46
C VAL A 71 1.17 9.17 -7.08
N LEU A 72 1.29 10.43 -6.64
CA LEU A 72 0.82 10.88 -5.33
C LEU A 72 -0.13 12.08 -5.49
N ASP A 73 -1.20 12.10 -4.69
CA ASP A 73 -2.03 13.28 -4.46
C ASP A 73 -1.73 13.84 -3.07
N ASP A 74 -1.40 15.14 -3.00
CA ASP A 74 -0.96 15.78 -1.76
C ASP A 74 -1.51 17.20 -1.60
N THR A 75 -1.45 17.72 -0.36
CA THR A 75 -1.79 19.13 -0.08
C THR A 75 -0.74 20.13 -0.61
N GLY A 76 0.44 19.66 -0.99
CA GLY A 76 1.58 20.47 -1.42
C GLY A 76 2.43 21.01 -0.27
N ARG A 77 2.27 20.42 0.93
CA ARG A 77 2.96 20.84 2.17
C ARG A 77 3.80 19.72 2.77
N ASN A 78 3.81 18.56 2.12
CA ASN A 78 4.53 17.39 2.58
C ASN A 78 5.80 17.19 1.75
N SER A 79 6.77 16.51 2.36
CA SER A 79 7.98 16.08 1.68
C SER A 79 8.34 14.66 2.09
N MET A 80 9.12 14.00 1.24
CA MET A 80 9.60 12.64 1.45
C MET A 80 11.11 12.57 1.32
N VAL A 81 11.73 11.70 2.10
CA VAL A 81 13.05 11.16 1.79
C VAL A 81 12.87 10.07 0.74
N VAL A 82 13.64 10.13 -0.34
CA VAL A 82 13.68 9.11 -1.39
C VAL A 82 15.06 8.49 -1.39
N ASP A 83 15.12 7.21 -1.04
CA ASP A 83 16.30 6.37 -1.09
C ASP A 83 16.19 5.42 -2.29
N VAL A 84 17.12 5.56 -3.25
CA VAL A 84 17.25 4.69 -4.41
C VAL A 84 18.61 4.01 -4.32
N ASP A 85 18.63 2.70 -4.09
CA ASP A 85 19.86 1.90 -3.99
C ASP A 85 20.91 2.46 -3.00
N GLY A 86 20.45 3.10 -1.92
CA GLY A 86 21.30 3.73 -0.91
C GLY A 86 21.61 5.21 -1.17
N ALA A 87 21.24 5.75 -2.33
CA ALA A 87 21.36 7.17 -2.65
C ALA A 87 20.13 7.93 -2.16
N VAL A 88 20.33 8.76 -1.13
CA VAL A 88 19.25 9.49 -0.45
C VAL A 88 19.09 10.90 -1.04
N SER A 89 17.84 11.27 -1.32
CA SER A 89 17.43 12.59 -1.78
C SER A 89 16.14 13.04 -1.10
N ARG A 90 15.78 14.32 -1.30
CA ARG A 90 14.51 14.89 -0.83
C ARG A 90 13.57 15.11 -2.02
N LEU A 91 12.29 14.77 -1.81
CA LEU A 91 11.20 15.02 -2.74
C LEU A 91 10.12 15.89 -2.07
N ASP A 92 9.98 17.14 -2.53
CA ASP A 92 8.88 18.00 -2.12
C ASP A 92 7.64 17.72 -2.95
N LEU A 93 6.53 17.41 -2.28
CA LEU A 93 5.28 17.08 -2.95
C LEU A 93 4.57 18.36 -3.39
N LYS A 94 4.08 18.34 -4.63
CA LYS A 94 3.25 19.40 -5.21
C LYS A 94 1.79 19.15 -4.84
N LYS A 95 1.02 20.24 -4.76
CA LYS A 95 -0.42 20.19 -4.49
C LYS A 95 -1.17 19.48 -5.63
N GLY A 96 -2.07 18.58 -5.27
CA GLY A 96 -2.87 17.77 -6.18
C GLY A 96 -2.15 16.49 -6.60
N GLU A 97 -2.70 15.81 -7.61
CA GLU A 97 -2.12 14.60 -8.17
C GLU A 97 -0.92 14.92 -9.09
N HIS A 98 0.23 14.32 -8.80
CA HIS A 98 1.44 14.43 -9.62
C HIS A 98 2.12 13.08 -9.75
N THR A 99 2.79 12.89 -10.90
CA THR A 99 3.68 11.75 -11.14
C THR A 99 5.11 12.16 -10.85
N TYR A 100 5.82 11.35 -10.06
CA TYR A 100 7.21 11.57 -9.69
C TYR A 100 8.07 10.42 -10.23
N ARG A 101 8.97 10.77 -11.15
CA ARG A 101 10.01 9.87 -11.67
C ARG A 101 11.10 9.74 -10.62
N VAL A 102 11.11 8.60 -9.90
CA VAL A 102 12.06 8.36 -8.81
C VAL A 102 13.29 7.58 -9.25
N VAL A 103 13.18 6.77 -10.32
CA VAL A 103 14.32 6.13 -11.00
C VAL A 103 14.22 6.44 -12.48
N SER A 104 15.34 6.80 -13.13
CA SER A 104 15.37 7.14 -14.55
C SER A 104 16.72 6.81 -15.17
N ASP A 105 16.89 5.54 -15.49
CA ASP A 105 18.10 5.00 -16.10
C ASP A 105 17.93 4.76 -17.60
N THR A 106 19.04 4.52 -18.30
CA THR A 106 19.05 4.23 -19.74
C THR A 106 18.97 2.74 -20.07
N VAL A 107 19.22 1.87 -19.08
CA VAL A 107 19.19 0.42 -19.20
C VAL A 107 18.45 -0.17 -18.02
N ALA A 108 17.78 -1.31 -18.22
CA ALA A 108 17.07 -1.97 -17.14
C ALA A 108 18.05 -2.56 -16.12
N ALA A 109 17.83 -2.28 -14.84
CA ALA A 109 18.58 -2.83 -13.72
C ALA A 109 17.62 -3.19 -12.57
N ARG A 110 18.13 -3.87 -11.56
CA ARG A 110 17.39 -4.09 -10.31
C ARG A 110 17.60 -2.89 -9.40
N HIS A 111 16.50 -2.37 -8.86
CA HIS A 111 16.50 -1.25 -7.93
C HIS A 111 15.71 -1.59 -6.66
N ALA A 112 16.16 -1.03 -5.54
CA ALA A 112 15.43 -0.93 -4.29
C ALA A 112 15.13 0.54 -4.00
N VAL A 113 13.85 0.88 -3.90
CA VAL A 113 13.37 2.24 -3.68
C VAL A 113 12.58 2.32 -2.38
N ARG A 114 12.89 3.31 -1.54
CA ARG A 114 12.16 3.61 -0.32
C ARG A 114 11.81 5.09 -0.28
N LEU A 115 10.51 5.39 -0.24
CA LEU A 115 10.00 6.73 0.01
C LEU A 115 9.52 6.80 1.46
N VAL A 116 10.07 7.71 2.27
CA VAL A 116 9.67 7.92 3.67
C VAL A 116 9.12 9.32 3.83
N ARG A 117 7.89 9.45 4.32
CA ARG A 117 7.31 10.75 4.63
C ARG A 117 8.07 11.43 5.79
N ARG A 118 8.48 12.68 5.58
CA ARG A 118 9.17 13.51 6.59
C ARG A 118 8.17 14.20 7.50
N THR A 119 7.12 14.76 6.89
CA THR A 119 6.25 15.73 7.55
C THR A 119 5.16 15.10 8.39
N GLU A 120 4.83 15.73 9.52
CA GLU A 120 3.79 15.28 10.45
C GLU A 120 2.36 15.39 9.88
N ALA A 121 1.40 14.77 10.58
CA ALA A 121 0.01 14.66 10.11
C ALA A 121 -0.69 16.03 9.99
N SER A 122 -0.26 17.05 10.72
CA SER A 122 -0.84 18.41 10.65
C SER A 122 -0.67 19.07 9.28
N PHE A 123 0.28 18.60 8.47
CA PHE A 123 0.46 19.03 7.08
C PHE A 123 -0.51 18.37 6.09
N GLY A 124 -1.37 17.45 6.56
CA GLY A 124 -2.45 16.83 5.80
C GLY A 124 -2.02 15.54 5.11
N ALA A 125 -3.01 14.75 4.72
CA ALA A 125 -2.78 13.42 4.15
C ALA A 125 -2.17 13.45 2.75
N THR A 126 -1.47 12.38 2.41
CA THR A 126 -0.99 12.05 1.06
C THR A 126 -1.69 10.77 0.60
N VAL A 127 -2.07 10.69 -0.67
CA VAL A 127 -2.67 9.50 -1.26
C VAL A 127 -1.70 8.89 -2.26
N LEU A 128 -1.30 7.64 -2.03
CA LEU A 128 -0.67 6.81 -3.05
C LEU A 128 -1.72 6.39 -4.06
N LYS A 129 -1.59 6.91 -5.28
CA LYS A 129 -2.54 6.66 -6.38
C LYS A 129 -2.13 5.48 -7.23
N ASP A 130 -0.84 5.38 -7.52
CA ASP A 130 -0.30 4.39 -8.43
C ASP A 130 1.22 4.27 -8.31
N ILE A 131 1.77 3.13 -8.74
CA ILE A 131 3.21 2.89 -8.90
C ILE A 131 3.41 2.19 -10.23
N ARG A 132 4.28 2.73 -11.08
CA ARG A 132 4.47 2.27 -12.46
C ARG A 132 5.94 2.08 -12.76
N THR A 133 6.26 1.05 -13.52
CA THR A 133 7.60 0.80 -14.07
C THR A 133 7.46 0.25 -15.50
N ASP A 134 8.51 0.35 -16.31
CA ASP A 134 8.61 -0.33 -17.61
C ASP A 134 8.96 -1.82 -17.49
N GLY A 135 9.37 -2.26 -16.32
CA GLY A 135 9.76 -3.63 -16.06
C GLY A 135 8.77 -4.37 -15.18
N SER A 136 9.32 -5.14 -14.23
CA SER A 136 8.52 -5.96 -13.30
C SER A 136 8.86 -5.64 -11.86
N PHE A 137 7.83 -5.53 -11.03
CA PHE A 137 8.00 -5.48 -9.58
C PHE A 137 8.54 -6.81 -9.04
N LEU A 138 9.37 -6.70 -8.01
CA LEU A 138 9.92 -7.82 -7.27
C LEU A 138 9.23 -7.90 -5.90
N PRO A 139 9.00 -9.12 -5.37
CA PRO A 139 8.33 -9.27 -4.09
C PRO A 139 9.17 -8.63 -2.97
N PRO A 140 8.53 -7.88 -2.05
CA PRO A 140 9.25 -7.15 -1.03
C PRO A 140 9.85 -8.10 0.02
N GLN A 141 11.12 -7.91 0.39
CA GLN A 141 11.86 -8.81 1.30
C GLN A 141 11.22 -8.90 2.70
N PRO A 142 10.92 -10.09 3.26
CA PRO A 142 10.20 -10.19 4.53
C PRO A 142 10.93 -9.50 5.69
N LYS A 143 10.18 -8.80 6.55
CA LYS A 143 10.68 -8.20 7.79
C LYS A 143 10.14 -8.99 8.98
N THR A 144 11.02 -9.32 9.93
CA THR A 144 10.67 -10.17 11.09
C THR A 144 10.40 -9.38 12.37
N ARG A 145 10.59 -8.06 12.35
CA ARG A 145 10.43 -7.17 13.50
C ARG A 145 9.62 -5.94 13.13
N SER A 146 8.80 -5.49 14.06
CA SER A 146 8.06 -4.24 13.98
C SER A 146 8.15 -3.51 15.33
N PHE A 147 7.98 -2.20 15.29
CA PHE A 147 7.85 -1.36 16.47
C PHE A 147 6.87 -0.22 16.17
N LEU A 148 6.28 0.35 17.21
CA LEU A 148 5.41 1.52 17.13
C LEU A 148 6.05 2.63 17.96
N VAL A 149 6.22 3.79 17.34
CA VAL A 149 6.63 5.02 18.04
C VAL A 149 5.38 5.84 18.32
N ILE A 150 5.17 6.19 19.59
CA ILE A 150 4.15 7.16 20.03
C ILE A 150 4.91 8.26 20.74
N GLY A 151 4.71 9.50 20.34
CA GLY A 151 5.38 10.64 20.96
C GLY A 151 4.81 11.96 20.47
N ASP A 152 5.62 12.99 20.63
CA ASP A 152 5.30 14.36 20.28
C ASP A 152 6.25 14.87 19.18
N SER A 153 6.49 16.19 19.16
CA SER A 153 7.47 16.89 18.32
C SER A 153 8.83 16.20 18.18
N ILE A 154 9.33 15.53 19.22
CA ILE A 154 10.62 14.84 19.17
C ILE A 154 10.55 13.63 18.23
N SER A 155 9.48 12.84 18.33
CA SER A 155 9.26 11.68 17.46
C SER A 155 8.88 12.08 16.03
N ALA A 156 8.34 13.29 15.85
CA ALA A 156 8.02 13.85 14.54
C ALA A 156 9.25 14.45 13.82
N GLY A 157 10.37 14.64 14.52
CA GLY A 157 11.56 15.27 13.93
C GLY A 157 11.44 16.80 13.80
N TYR A 158 10.59 17.43 14.60
CA TYR A 158 10.29 18.86 14.54
C TYR A 158 11.56 19.71 14.60
N GLY A 159 11.84 20.45 13.52
CA GLY A 159 12.95 21.40 13.47
C GLY A 159 14.35 20.78 13.47
N VAL A 160 14.48 19.46 13.27
CA VAL A 160 15.78 18.75 13.31
C VAL A 160 16.77 19.25 12.25
N GLU A 161 16.27 19.77 11.12
CA GLU A 161 17.10 20.39 10.07
C GLU A 161 17.16 21.93 10.19
N GLY A 162 16.67 22.49 11.29
CA GLY A 162 16.84 23.90 11.59
C GLY A 162 18.31 24.26 11.78
N LYS A 163 18.71 25.46 11.31
CA LYS A 163 20.10 25.93 11.43
C LYS A 163 20.54 26.06 12.89
N ASP A 164 19.64 26.53 13.75
CA ASP A 164 19.86 26.69 15.18
C ASP A 164 18.52 26.75 15.95
N ALA A 165 18.59 26.79 17.29
CA ALA A 165 17.43 26.79 18.18
C ALA A 165 16.52 28.04 18.08
N LYS A 166 16.92 29.07 17.32
CA LYS A 166 16.11 30.28 17.09
C LYS A 166 15.30 30.21 15.79
N CYS A 167 15.54 29.20 14.95
CA CYS A 167 14.76 28.98 13.74
C CYS A 167 13.28 28.78 14.08
N ARG A 168 12.41 29.41 13.29
CA ARG A 168 10.99 29.11 13.33
C ARG A 168 10.75 27.79 12.61
N PHE A 169 9.76 27.05 13.10
CA PHE A 169 9.34 25.82 12.46
C PHE A 169 8.72 26.05 11.10
N SER A 170 9.06 25.15 10.19
CA SER A 170 8.37 24.89 8.94
C SER A 170 8.45 23.39 8.61
N ALA A 171 7.56 22.93 7.73
CA ALA A 171 7.62 21.58 7.15
C ALA A 171 8.99 21.26 6.56
N ASP A 172 9.72 22.27 6.08
CA ASP A 172 11.04 22.06 5.49
C ASP A 172 12.07 21.57 6.50
N THR A 173 11.93 21.98 7.76
CA THR A 173 12.88 21.68 8.83
C THR A 173 12.58 20.38 9.59
N GLU A 174 11.52 19.67 9.24
CA GLU A 174 11.06 18.43 9.87
C GLU A 174 11.51 17.18 9.09
N ASN A 175 12.04 16.15 9.78
CA ASN A 175 12.51 14.90 9.18
C ASN A 175 12.52 13.72 10.16
#